data_AF-A0A3A4VKM4-F1
#
_entry.id   AF-A0A3A4VKM4-F1
#
_cell.length_a   1.000
_cell.length_b   1.000
_cell.length_c   1.000
_cell.angle_alpha   90.00
_cell.angle_beta   90.00
_cell.angle_gamma   90.00
#
_symmetry.space_group_name_H-M   'P 1'
#
loop_
_entity.id
_entity.type
_entity.pdbx_description
1 polymer ?
#
loop_
_entity_poly.entity_id
_entity_poly.type
_entity_poly.pdbx_seq_one_letter_code
_entity_poly.pdbx_strand_id
1 'polypeptide(L)'
;MSSWLPALILALAAGICSGGWPIALKLSGLNGPYMPLVFVLGGAVASLPLALLAFNVIKVPVGDINWGLLFLAAVLCGGVLLLIAAMLGITQSNRIGTYLMIWSITQVTVAAAYTVLVSGLSPRFIIGFIAAIIAVTALANR
;
A
#
# COMPACT_ATOMS: atom_id res chain seq x y z
N MET A 1 -6.55 -21.41 -18.71
CA MET A 1 -6.31 -21.37 -17.25
C MET A 1 -7.04 -20.16 -16.69
N SER A 2 -7.83 -20.32 -15.64
CA SER A 2 -8.70 -19.27 -15.11
C SER A 2 -7.87 -18.11 -14.52
N SER A 3 -8.20 -16.88 -14.92
CA SER A 3 -7.48 -15.64 -14.59
C SER A 3 -7.34 -15.33 -13.09
N TRP A 4 -8.02 -16.06 -12.22
CA TRP A 4 -8.00 -15.84 -10.77
C TRP A 4 -6.79 -16.46 -10.06
N LEU A 5 -6.19 -17.53 -10.57
CA LEU A 5 -5.09 -18.21 -9.88
C LEU A 5 -3.81 -17.36 -9.84
N PRO A 6 -3.35 -16.74 -10.95
CA PRO A 6 -2.21 -15.82 -10.89
C PRO A 6 -2.48 -14.60 -10.00
N ALA A 7 -3.71 -14.05 -10.05
CA ALA A 7 -4.10 -12.91 -9.24
C ALA A 7 -4.07 -13.23 -7.73
N LEU A 8 -4.52 -14.44 -7.35
CA LEU A 8 -4.48 -14.91 -5.97
C LEU A 8 -3.05 -15.05 -5.45
N ILE A 9 -2.14 -15.63 -6.25
CA ILE A 9 -0.73 -15.79 -5.87
C ILE A 9 -0.08 -14.42 -5.65
N LEU A 10 -0.32 -13.46 -6.55
CA LEU A 10 0.20 -12.10 -6.41
C LEU A 10 -0.40 -11.39 -5.19
N ALA A 11 -1.69 -11.58 -4.90
CA ALA A 11 -2.33 -11.02 -3.72
C ALA A 11 -1.75 -11.60 -2.41
N LEU A 12 -1.47 -12.89 -2.36
CA LEU A 12 -0.82 -13.54 -1.21
C LEU A 12 0.61 -13.02 -1.02
N ALA A 13 1.39 -12.94 -2.10
CA ALA A 13 2.74 -12.38 -2.05
C ALA A 13 2.72 -10.92 -1.60
N ALA A 14 1.81 -10.11 -2.13
CA ALA A 14 1.62 -8.72 -1.70
C ALA A 14 1.24 -8.63 -0.21
N GLY A 15 0.35 -9.51 0.28
CA GLY A 15 -0.03 -9.59 1.68
C GLY A 15 1.16 -9.92 2.60
N ILE A 16 1.96 -10.92 2.24
CA ILE A 16 3.18 -11.30 2.99
C ILE A 16 4.18 -10.15 3.00
N CYS A 17 4.47 -9.55 1.83
CA CYS A 17 5.38 -8.42 1.72
C CYS A 17 4.88 -7.23 2.56
N SER A 18 3.58 -6.91 2.48
CA SER A 18 2.92 -5.82 3.21
C SER A 18 2.97 -6.01 4.74
N GLY A 19 2.79 -7.24 5.23
CA GLY A 19 2.88 -7.56 6.65
C GLY A 19 4.31 -7.75 7.17
N GLY A 20 5.24 -8.19 6.32
CA GLY A 20 6.61 -8.52 6.71
C GLY A 20 7.54 -7.31 6.80
N TRP A 21 7.37 -6.31 5.94
CA TRP A 21 8.28 -5.16 5.92
C TRP A 21 8.27 -4.31 7.21
N PRO A 22 7.15 -4.08 7.93
CA PRO A 22 7.17 -3.34 9.19
C PRO A 22 7.95 -4.07 10.29
N ILE A 23 7.91 -5.40 10.28
CA ILE A 23 8.68 -6.26 11.19
C ILE A 23 10.17 -6.14 10.85
N ALA A 24 10.52 -6.28 9.56
CA ALA A 24 11.90 -6.12 9.11
C ALA A 24 12.47 -4.72 9.42
N LEU A 25 11.65 -3.68 9.24
CA LEU A 25 12.02 -2.30 9.56
C LEU A 25 12.32 -2.17 11.05
N LYS A 26 11.45 -2.68 11.92
CA LYS A 26 11.68 -2.65 13.38
C LYS A 26 12.93 -3.43 13.79
N LEU A 27 13.15 -4.61 13.21
CA LEU A 27 14.32 -5.46 13.50
C LEU A 27 15.63 -4.90 12.94
N SER A 28 15.56 -4.01 11.94
CA SER A 28 16.76 -3.43 11.33
C SER A 28 17.56 -2.51 12.27
N GLY A 29 16.96 -2.03 13.35
CA GLY A 29 17.59 -1.07 14.26
C GLY A 29 17.89 0.30 13.64
N LEU A 30 17.40 0.57 12.43
CA LEU A 30 17.54 1.88 11.79
C LEU A 30 16.84 2.95 12.63
N ASN A 31 17.54 4.04 12.92
CA ASN A 31 16.94 5.17 13.62
C ASN A 31 15.83 5.80 12.78
N GLY A 32 14.79 6.31 13.46
CA GLY A 32 13.59 6.89 12.87
C GLY A 32 13.80 7.90 11.72
N PRO A 33 14.87 8.71 11.69
CA PRO A 33 15.13 9.63 10.56
C PRO A 33 15.57 8.95 9.26
N TYR A 34 16.23 7.79 9.35
CA TYR A 34 16.80 7.09 8.18
C TYR A 34 15.88 6.00 7.64
N MET A 35 14.99 5.45 8.48
CA MET A 35 13.99 4.46 8.07
C MET A 35 13.18 4.86 6.83
N PRO A 36 12.62 6.08 6.74
CA PRO A 36 11.80 6.47 5.61
C PRO A 36 12.61 6.57 4.30
N LEU A 37 13.85 7.05 4.39
CA LEU A 37 14.76 7.17 3.24
C LEU A 37 15.13 5.80 2.68
N VAL A 38 15.56 4.87 3.54
CA VAL A 38 15.94 3.51 3.14
C VAL A 38 14.74 2.77 2.55
N PHE A 39 13.54 2.98 3.10
CA PHE A 39 12.33 2.36 2.58
C PHE A 39 11.97 2.85 1.16
N VAL A 40 12.00 4.17 0.92
CA VAL A 40 11.72 4.74 -0.41
C VAL A 40 12.77 4.30 -1.43
N LEU A 41 14.06 4.35 -1.07
CA LEU A 41 15.15 3.92 -1.96
C LEU A 41 15.08 2.42 -2.26
N GLY A 42 14.81 1.59 -1.26
CA GLY A 42 14.62 0.15 -1.43
C GLY A 42 13.45 -0.17 -2.36
N GLY A 43 12.34 0.54 -2.22
CA GLY A 43 11.18 0.42 -3.13
C GLY A 43 11.51 0.83 -4.57
N ALA A 44 12.29 1.91 -4.75
CA ALA A 44 12.75 2.33 -6.08
C ALA A 44 13.68 1.28 -6.72
N VAL A 45 14.62 0.73 -5.96
CA VAL A 45 15.54 -0.31 -6.43
C VAL A 45 14.79 -1.60 -6.77
N ALA A 46 13.81 -2.00 -5.95
CA ALA A 46 13.01 -3.20 -6.20
C ALA A 46 12.06 -3.06 -7.40
N SER A 47 11.51 -1.86 -7.62
CA SER A 47 10.58 -1.60 -8.73
C SER A 47 11.28 -1.36 -10.07
N LEU A 48 12.55 -0.94 -10.08
CA LEU A 48 13.29 -0.65 -11.31
C LEU A 48 13.43 -1.85 -12.26
N PRO A 49 13.82 -3.08 -11.82
CA PRO A 49 13.87 -4.24 -12.70
C PRO A 49 12.50 -4.60 -13.29
N LEU A 50 11.43 -4.47 -12.50
CA LEU A 50 10.05 -4.72 -12.94
C LEU A 50 9.63 -3.69 -14.00
N ALA A 51 9.97 -2.42 -13.81
CA ALA A 51 9.72 -1.37 -14.80
C ALA A 51 10.48 -1.66 -16.10
N LEU A 52 11.77 -2.01 -16.03
CA LEU A 52 12.59 -2.33 -17.20
C LEU A 52 12.07 -3.56 -17.98
N LEU A 53 11.63 -4.59 -17.26
CA LEU A 53 10.94 -5.76 -17.85
C LEU A 53 9.64 -5.36 -18.54
N ALA A 54 8.81 -4.52 -17.90
CA ALA A 54 7.57 -4.04 -18.49
C ALA A 54 7.81 -3.20 -19.76
N PHE A 55 8.83 -2.34 -19.79
CA PHE A 55 9.21 -1.59 -20.99
C PHE A 55 9.65 -2.50 -22.14
N ASN A 56 10.42 -3.56 -21.85
CA ASN A 56 10.91 -4.49 -22.87
C ASN A 56 9.84 -5.48 -23.37
N VAL A 57 8.92 -5.91 -22.51
CA VAL A 57 7.93 -6.96 -22.82
C VAL A 57 6.60 -6.39 -23.28
N ILE A 58 6.11 -5.32 -22.64
CA ILE A 58 4.75 -4.79 -22.82
C ILE A 58 4.75 -3.61 -23.81
N LYS A 59 5.92 -3.04 -24.14
CA LYS A 59 6.08 -1.89 -25.06
C LYS A 59 5.05 -0.80 -24.81
N VAL A 60 4.97 -0.34 -23.55
CA VAL A 60 4.02 0.70 -23.15
C VAL A 60 4.27 1.96 -23.98
N PRO A 61 3.27 2.47 -24.73
CA PRO A 61 3.42 3.70 -25.50
C PRO A 61 3.67 4.87 -24.54
N VAL A 62 4.89 5.40 -24.61
CA VAL A 62 5.35 6.46 -23.70
C VAL A 62 4.67 7.80 -24.01
N GLY A 63 4.14 7.97 -25.22
CA GLY A 63 3.53 9.21 -25.72
C GLY A 63 2.21 9.60 -25.05
N ASP A 64 1.46 8.63 -24.52
CA ASP A 64 0.14 8.88 -23.90
C ASP A 64 0.23 9.08 -22.38
N ILE A 65 1.44 9.03 -21.81
CA ILE A 65 1.65 9.17 -20.36
C ILE A 65 1.60 10.65 -19.98
N ASN A 66 0.63 11.01 -19.14
CA ASN A 66 0.64 12.32 -18.48
C ASN A 66 1.67 12.33 -17.35
N TRP A 67 2.89 12.77 -17.67
CA TRP A 67 4.02 12.83 -16.76
C TRP A 67 3.78 13.73 -15.54
N GLY A 68 2.99 14.79 -15.67
CA GLY A 68 2.64 15.68 -14.56
C GLY A 68 1.80 14.97 -13.50
N LEU A 69 0.78 14.23 -13.93
CA LEU A 69 -0.04 13.42 -13.02
C LEU A 69 0.74 12.23 -12.44
N LEU A 70 1.60 11.60 -13.24
CA LEU A 70 2.47 10.52 -12.76
C LEU A 70 3.44 11.01 -11.67
N PHE A 71 4.05 12.18 -11.88
CA PHE A 71 4.91 12.82 -10.89
C PHE A 71 4.16 13.15 -9.60
N LEU A 72 2.96 13.75 -9.71
CA LEU A 72 2.12 14.04 -8.56
C LEU A 72 1.76 12.76 -7.79
N ALA A 73 1.39 11.69 -8.51
CA ALA A 73 1.10 10.38 -7.90
C ALA A 73 2.32 9.80 -7.17
N ALA A 74 3.52 9.93 -7.75
CA ALA A 74 4.76 9.48 -7.12
C ALA A 74 5.07 10.26 -5.83
N VAL A 75 4.90 11.59 -5.84
CA VAL A 75 5.11 12.45 -4.66
C VAL A 75 4.12 12.10 -3.55
N LEU A 76 2.82 11.96 -3.88
CA LEU A 76 1.79 11.61 -2.90
C LEU A 76 2.02 10.21 -2.32
N CYS A 77 2.36 9.23 -3.16
CA CYS A 77 2.69 7.88 -2.73
C CYS A 77 3.92 7.86 -1.80
N GLY A 78 5.00 8.54 -2.20
CA GLY A 78 6.21 8.69 -1.39
C GLY A 78 5.91 9.35 -0.03
N GLY A 79 5.10 10.42 -0.03
CA GLY A 79 4.67 11.09 1.20
C GLY A 79 3.91 10.18 2.17
N VAL A 80 2.97 9.37 1.65
CA VAL A 80 2.24 8.37 2.46
C VAL A 80 3.21 7.36 3.08
N LEU A 81 4.14 6.82 2.28
CA LEU A 81 5.12 5.86 2.77
C LEU A 81 6.06 6.46 3.83
N LEU A 82 6.48 7.72 3.65
CA LEU A 82 7.29 8.46 4.63
C LEU A 82 6.56 8.62 5.97
N LEU A 83 5.30 9.04 5.95
CA LEU A 83 4.49 9.23 7.15
C LEU A 83 4.30 7.92 7.91
N ILE A 84 4.17 6.81 7.19
CA ILE A 84 3.95 5.51 7.82
C ILE A 84 5.24 4.94 8.37
N ALA A 85 6.36 5.08 7.66
CA ALA A 85 7.66 4.73 8.22
C ALA A 85 7.96 5.53 9.49
N ALA A 86 7.65 6.83 9.51
CA ALA A 86 7.77 7.67 10.70
C ALA A 86 6.86 7.20 11.84
N MET A 87 5.58 6.94 11.55
CA MET A 87 4.62 6.42 12.52
C MET A 87 5.09 5.08 13.12
N LEU A 88 5.57 4.15 12.29
CA LEU A 88 6.09 2.86 12.75
C LEU A 88 7.37 3.02 13.59
N GLY A 89 8.21 4.00 13.29
CA GLY A 89 9.42 4.33 14.04
C GLY A 89 9.14 4.86 15.46
N ILE A 90 8.03 5.56 15.66
CA ILE A 90 7.65 6.14 16.97
C ILE A 90 6.67 5.27 17.78
N THR A 91 6.10 4.22 17.18
CA THR A 91 5.00 3.45 17.77
C THR A 91 5.49 2.24 18.59
N GLN A 92 4.83 1.98 19.72
CA GLN A 92 5.04 0.76 20.52
C GLN A 92 4.62 -0.51 19.76
N SER A 93 5.36 -1.60 19.92
CA SER A 93 5.18 -2.86 19.17
C SER A 93 3.75 -3.41 19.19
N ASN A 94 3.04 -3.23 20.31
CA ASN A 94 1.67 -3.70 20.52
C ASN A 94 0.62 -2.95 19.68
N ARG A 95 0.93 -1.74 19.19
CA ARG A 95 -0.01 -0.92 18.40
C ARG A 95 0.24 -0.96 16.89
N ILE A 96 1.35 -1.54 16.44
CA ILE A 96 1.72 -1.62 15.02
C ILE A 96 0.62 -2.31 14.19
N GLY A 97 0.04 -3.40 14.70
CA GLY A 97 -1.05 -4.12 14.02
C GLY A 97 -2.28 -3.25 13.79
N THR A 98 -2.67 -2.45 14.79
CA THR A 98 -3.81 -1.53 14.70
C THR A 98 -3.58 -0.46 13.63
N TYR A 99 -2.38 0.14 13.58
CA TYR A 99 -2.07 1.15 12.57
C TYR A 99 -1.97 0.58 11.15
N LEU A 100 -1.38 -0.61 10.96
CA LEU A 100 -1.36 -1.29 9.67
C LEU A 100 -2.78 -1.63 9.18
N MET A 101 -3.68 -1.96 10.10
CA MET A 101 -5.07 -2.22 9.73
C MET A 101 -5.84 -0.94 9.39
N ILE A 102 -5.65 0.14 10.14
CA ILE A 102 -6.20 1.47 9.79
C ILE A 102 -5.73 1.90 8.40
N TRP A 103 -4.45 1.69 8.09
CA TRP A 103 -3.92 1.95 6.75
C TRP A 103 -4.61 1.07 5.71
N SER A 104 -4.67 -0.24 5.91
CA SER A 104 -5.32 -1.17 4.97
C SER A 104 -6.77 -0.76 4.67
N ILE A 105 -7.49 -0.32 5.71
CA ILE A 105 -8.87 0.13 5.57
C ILE A 105 -8.95 1.47 4.85
N THR A 106 -8.02 2.38 5.09
CA THR A 106 -7.93 3.64 4.34
C THR A 106 -7.71 3.36 2.85
N GLN A 107 -6.82 2.42 2.49
CA GLN A 107 -6.56 2.05 1.09
C GLN A 107 -7.80 1.45 0.42
N VAL A 108 -8.49 0.54 1.11
CA VAL A 108 -9.74 -0.06 0.59
C VAL A 108 -10.85 0.99 0.47
N THR A 109 -11.00 1.86 1.47
CA THR A 109 -12.07 2.89 1.51
C THR A 109 -11.85 3.94 0.43
N VAL A 110 -10.61 4.42 0.23
CA VAL A 110 -10.30 5.42 -0.81
C VAL A 110 -10.53 4.83 -2.20
N ALA A 111 -10.02 3.63 -2.47
CA ALA A 111 -10.23 2.96 -3.75
C ALA A 111 -11.72 2.75 -4.03
N ALA A 112 -12.47 2.37 -3.01
CA ALA A 112 -13.87 2.06 -3.17
C ALA A 112 -14.75 3.34 -3.19
N ALA A 113 -14.36 4.43 -2.52
CA ALA A 113 -14.98 5.76 -2.67
C ALA A 113 -14.75 6.33 -4.07
N TYR A 114 -13.58 6.10 -4.67
CA TYR A 114 -13.32 6.41 -6.07
C TYR A 114 -14.27 5.62 -6.98
N THR A 115 -14.45 4.32 -6.75
CA THR A 115 -15.42 3.51 -7.51
C THR A 115 -16.85 4.02 -7.35
N VAL A 116 -17.25 4.49 -6.16
CA VAL A 116 -18.56 5.11 -5.94
C VAL A 116 -18.70 6.42 -6.73
N LEU A 117 -17.66 7.26 -6.74
CA LEU A 117 -17.66 8.53 -7.47
C LEU A 117 -17.74 8.33 -9.00
N VAL A 118 -17.12 7.26 -9.51
CA VAL A 118 -17.05 6.98 -10.95
C VAL A 118 -18.22 6.10 -11.42
N SER A 119 -18.73 5.20 -10.59
CA SER A 119 -19.64 4.12 -10.98
C SER A 119 -20.95 4.06 -10.18
N GLY A 120 -21.13 4.93 -9.18
CA GLY A 120 -22.31 4.95 -8.31
C GLY A 120 -22.23 4.01 -7.10
N LEU A 121 -23.18 4.16 -6.16
CA LEU A 121 -23.19 3.43 -4.89
C LEU A 121 -23.69 1.98 -5.08
N SER A 122 -22.97 0.98 -4.55
CA SER A 122 -23.43 -0.42 -4.52
C SER A 122 -23.63 -0.94 -3.09
N PRO A 123 -24.61 -1.85 -2.84
CA PRO A 123 -24.82 -2.43 -1.51
C PRO A 123 -23.61 -3.19 -0.94
N ARG A 124 -22.76 -3.75 -1.80
CA ARG A 124 -21.54 -4.48 -1.41
C ARG A 124 -20.52 -3.56 -0.74
N PHE A 125 -20.48 -2.29 -1.14
CA PHE A 125 -19.60 -1.27 -0.57
C PHE A 125 -19.95 -0.98 0.89
N ILE A 126 -21.24 -0.81 1.19
CA ILE A 126 -21.74 -0.50 2.53
C ILE A 126 -21.38 -1.61 3.50
N ILE A 127 -21.60 -2.87 3.10
CA ILE A 127 -21.28 -4.05 3.92
C ILE A 127 -19.77 -4.12 4.20
N GLY A 128 -18.93 -3.93 3.19
CA GLY A 128 -17.47 -3.92 3.35
C GLY A 128 -16.97 -2.82 4.27
N PHE A 129 -17.55 -1.62 4.18
CA PHE A 129 -17.19 -0.48 5.03
C PHE A 129 -17.57 -0.69 6.49
N ILE A 130 -18.78 -1.22 6.76
CA ILE A 130 -19.21 -1.56 8.12
C ILE A 130 -18.31 -2.63 8.74
N ALA A 131 -17.98 -3.69 7.98
CA ALA A 131 -17.08 -4.73 8.44
C ALA A 131 -15.68 -4.19 8.79
N ALA A 132 -15.17 -3.26 7.98
CA ALA A 132 -13.90 -2.58 8.24
C ALA A 132 -13.92 -1.76 9.54
N ILE A 133 -14.96 -0.96 9.78
CA ILE A 133 -15.11 -0.17 11.02
C ILE A 133 -15.14 -1.10 12.25
N ILE A 134 -15.92 -2.18 12.19
CA ILE A 134 -16.01 -3.16 13.27
C ILE A 134 -14.63 -3.77 13.55
N ALA A 135 -13.90 -4.15 12.51
CA ALA A 135 -12.55 -4.68 12.65
C ALA A 135 -11.62 -3.67 13.35
N VAL A 136 -11.56 -2.41 12.90
CA VAL A 136 -10.69 -1.38 13.52
C VAL A 136 -11.02 -1.22 14.98
N THR A 137 -12.31 -1.10 15.30
CA THR A 137 -12.77 -0.87 16.67
C THR A 137 -12.40 -2.05 17.58
N ALA A 138 -12.56 -3.29 17.10
CA ALA A 138 -12.19 -4.48 17.83
C ALA A 138 -10.68 -4.59 18.09
N LEU A 139 -9.85 -4.10 17.18
CA LEU A 139 -8.39 -4.09 17.30
C LEU A 139 -7.83 -2.89 18.06
N ALA A 140 -8.52 -1.75 18.03
CA ALA A 140 -8.14 -0.55 18.77
C ALA A 140 -8.41 -0.66 20.29
N ASN A 141 -9.35 -1.52 20.69
CA ASN A 141 -9.69 -1.78 22.09
C ASN A 141 -8.84 -2.90 22.74
N ARG A 142 -7.72 -3.30 22.13
CA ARG A 142 -6.71 -4.20 22.71
C ARG A 142 -5.46 -3.41 23.12
#